data_AF-A0A9N9IZ21-F1
#
_entry.id   AF-A0A9N9IZ21-F1
#
_cell.length_a   1.000
_cell.length_b   1.000
_cell.length_c   1.000
_cell.angle_alpha   90.00
_cell.angle_beta   90.00
_cell.angle_gamma   90.00
#
_symmetry.space_group_name_H-M   'P 1'
#
loop_
_entity.id
_entity.type
_entity.pdbx_description
1 polymer ?
#
loop_
_entity_poly.entity_id
_entity_poly.type
_entity_poly.pdbx_seq_one_letter_code
_entity_poly.pdbx_strand_id
1 'polypeptide(L)'
;MYDDAISEHKEERSMKNIKIIGVQNQNLKSINDYLDALKIITSIESFHPYLQENIIPVIANWPGQYFIRKILTHYYKKVDIEYFNSLIVPDNISNFIPIIESLHISLNFEN
;
A
#
# COMPACT_ATOMS: atom_id res chain seq x y z
N MET A 1 5.97 -27.10 -11.31
CA MET A 1 5.00 -26.93 -10.21
C MET A 1 4.53 -25.48 -10.06
N TYR A 2 5.42 -24.49 -9.92
CA TYR A 2 4.99 -23.08 -9.87
C TYR A 2 4.52 -22.57 -11.24
N ASP A 3 5.30 -22.81 -12.30
CA ASP A 3 4.98 -22.39 -13.67
C ASP A 3 3.70 -23.05 -14.22
N ASP A 4 3.45 -24.30 -13.83
CA ASP A 4 2.21 -25.02 -14.15
C ASP A 4 1.00 -24.32 -13.53
N ALA A 5 1.10 -23.86 -12.27
CA ALA A 5 0.05 -23.08 -11.61
C ALA A 5 -0.14 -21.67 -12.23
N ILE A 6 0.92 -21.04 -12.78
CA ILE A 6 0.77 -19.80 -13.56
C ILE A 6 -0.03 -20.06 -14.83
N SER A 7 0.28 -21.15 -15.53
CA SER A 7 -0.40 -21.58 -16.74
C SER A 7 -1.88 -21.90 -16.49
N GLU A 8 -2.17 -22.63 -15.42
CA GLU A 8 -3.51 -23.13 -15.06
C GLU A 8 -4.47 -22.00 -14.64
N HIS A 9 -3.97 -20.99 -13.91
CA HIS A 9 -4.77 -19.85 -13.42
C HIS A 9 -4.60 -18.57 -14.26
N LYS A 10 -4.18 -18.70 -15.52
CA LYS A 10 -3.90 -17.55 -16.41
C LYS A 10 -5.08 -16.59 -16.56
N GLU A 11 -6.30 -17.10 -16.60
CA GLU A 11 -7.50 -16.26 -16.72
C GLU A 11 -7.83 -15.51 -15.42
N GLU A 12 -7.67 -16.15 -14.26
CA GLU A 12 -7.89 -15.53 -12.95
C GLU A 12 -6.82 -14.46 -12.64
N ARG A 13 -5.59 -14.70 -13.10
CA ARG A 13 -4.48 -13.74 -13.05
C ARG A 13 -4.54 -12.70 -14.17
N SER A 14 -5.53 -12.80 -15.07
CA SER A 14 -5.69 -11.81 -16.12
C SER A 14 -6.20 -10.50 -15.53
N MET A 15 -5.47 -9.41 -15.81
CA MET A 15 -5.79 -8.06 -15.34
C MET A 15 -6.95 -7.44 -16.14
N LYS A 16 -8.03 -8.21 -16.38
CA LYS A 16 -9.23 -7.71 -17.07
C LYS A 16 -9.89 -6.64 -16.20
N ASN A 17 -10.14 -5.47 -16.78
CA ASN A 17 -10.66 -4.28 -16.09
C ASN A 17 -9.66 -3.56 -15.15
N ILE A 18 -8.35 -3.80 -15.30
CA ILE A 18 -7.32 -3.02 -14.60
C ILE A 18 -6.76 -1.98 -15.57
N LYS A 19 -6.61 -0.74 -15.10
CA LYS A 19 -5.90 0.33 -15.82
C LYS A 19 -4.62 0.68 -15.07
N ILE A 20 -3.47 0.43 -15.69
CA ILE A 20 -2.19 0.94 -15.19
C ILE A 20 -2.15 2.44 -15.49
N ILE A 21 -2.17 3.25 -14.45
CA ILE A 21 -2.11 4.73 -14.57
C ILE A 21 -0.66 5.25 -14.61
N GLY A 22 0.30 4.42 -14.21
CA GLY A 22 1.73 4.73 -14.26
C GLY A 22 2.56 3.65 -13.58
N VAL A 23 3.86 3.65 -13.85
CA VAL A 23 4.86 2.87 -13.13
C VAL A 23 5.97 3.82 -12.73
N GLN A 24 6.27 3.87 -11.44
CA GLN A 24 7.34 4.72 -10.92
C GLN A 24 8.21 3.93 -9.97
N ASN A 25 9.51 3.98 -10.20
CA ASN A 25 10.47 3.37 -9.31
C ASN A 25 10.64 4.25 -8.06
N GLN A 26 10.51 3.65 -6.88
CA GLN A 26 10.62 4.32 -5.59
C GLN A 26 11.55 3.50 -4.69
N ASN A 27 12.40 4.18 -3.92
CA ASN A 27 13.30 3.51 -2.99
C ASN A 27 12.58 3.20 -1.67
N LEU A 28 11.53 2.39 -1.71
CA LEU A 28 10.59 2.07 -0.62
C LEU A 28 11.26 1.36 0.59
N LYS A 29 12.14 2.06 1.32
CA LYS A 29 12.97 1.49 2.40
C LYS A 29 12.75 2.15 3.76
N SER A 30 12.10 3.32 3.79
CA SER A 30 11.83 4.08 5.01
C SER A 30 10.40 4.63 5.04
N ILE A 31 10.00 5.14 6.21
CA ILE A 31 8.72 5.83 6.39
C ILE A 31 8.59 7.01 5.42
N ASN A 32 9.68 7.77 5.21
CA ASN A 32 9.66 8.93 4.32
C ASN A 32 9.48 8.49 2.86
N ASP A 33 10.20 7.46 2.43
CA ASP A 33 10.05 6.93 1.06
C ASP A 33 8.61 6.45 0.79
N TYR A 34 7.98 5.80 1.78
CA TYR A 34 6.58 5.38 1.67
C TYR A 34 5.61 6.56 1.69
N LEU A 35 5.85 7.57 2.54
CA LEU A 35 5.03 8.76 2.58
C LEU A 35 5.09 9.54 1.26
N ASP A 36 6.28 9.68 0.68
CA ASP A 36 6.48 10.36 -0.60
C ASP A 36 5.85 9.60 -1.76
N ALA A 37 5.93 8.27 -1.76
CA ALA A 37 5.21 7.45 -2.73
C ALA A 37 3.68 7.61 -2.62
N LEU A 38 3.13 7.61 -1.41
CA LEU A 38 1.70 7.85 -1.19
C LEU A 38 1.30 9.26 -1.61
N LYS A 39 2.12 10.28 -1.33
CA LYS A 39 1.91 11.66 -1.78
C LYS A 39 1.77 11.75 -3.30
N ILE A 40 2.64 11.06 -4.02
CA ILE A 40 2.56 11.03 -5.49
C ILE A 40 1.22 10.47 -5.94
N ILE A 41 0.77 9.33 -5.39
CA ILE A 41 -0.52 8.73 -5.73
C ILE A 41 -1.67 9.70 -5.41
N THR A 42 -1.62 10.35 -4.25
CA THR A 42 -2.65 11.31 -3.82
C THR A 42 -2.70 12.58 -4.65
N SER A 43 -1.64 12.89 -5.39
CA SER A 43 -1.55 14.07 -6.26
C SER A 43 -2.10 13.84 -7.67
N ILE A 44 -2.48 12.60 -8.00
CA ILE A 44 -3.06 12.26 -9.31
C ILE A 44 -4.51 12.75 -9.35
N GLU A 45 -4.77 13.82 -10.10
CA GLU A 45 -6.08 14.48 -10.17
C GLU A 45 -7.23 13.52 -10.52
N SER A 46 -7.01 12.62 -11.49
CA SER A 46 -8.02 11.62 -11.88
C SER A 46 -8.36 10.63 -10.77
N PHE A 47 -7.55 10.56 -9.72
CA PHE A 47 -7.73 9.69 -8.58
C PHE A 47 -8.43 10.38 -7.39
N HIS A 48 -8.53 11.72 -7.40
CA HIS A 48 -9.19 12.47 -6.33
C HIS A 48 -10.64 12.03 -6.07
N PRO A 49 -11.52 11.83 -7.09
CA PRO A 49 -12.89 11.37 -6.84
C PRO A 49 -12.92 10.01 -6.12
N TYR A 50 -11.98 9.12 -6.46
CA TYR A 50 -11.87 7.82 -5.80
C TYR A 50 -11.41 7.94 -4.35
N LEU A 51 -10.45 8.82 -4.07
CA LEU A 51 -9.94 9.10 -2.72
C LEU A 51 -10.99 9.79 -1.82
N GLN A 52 -12.01 10.44 -2.37
CA GLN A 52 -13.04 11.07 -1.54
C GLN A 52 -14.03 10.07 -0.94
N GLU A 53 -14.33 8.99 -1.66
CA GLU A 53 -15.42 8.08 -1.28
C GLU A 53 -14.96 6.65 -0.97
N ASN A 54 -13.70 6.30 -1.27
CA ASN A 54 -13.25 4.91 -1.20
C ASN A 54 -12.06 4.70 -0.27
N ILE A 55 -12.00 3.48 0.27
CA ILE A 55 -10.81 2.92 0.89
C ILE A 55 -10.03 2.17 -0.18
N ILE A 56 -8.72 2.43 -0.24
CA ILE A 56 -7.79 1.79 -1.14
C ILE A 56 -7.02 0.73 -0.36
N PRO A 57 -7.23 -0.56 -0.66
CA PRO A 57 -6.40 -1.61 -0.09
C PRO A 57 -4.98 -1.49 -0.63
N VAL A 58 -4.00 -1.37 0.26
CA VAL A 58 -2.58 -1.43 -0.11
C VAL A 58 -2.05 -2.82 0.19
N ILE A 59 -1.72 -3.54 -0.88
CA ILE A 59 -1.10 -4.85 -0.83
C ILE A 59 0.42 -4.63 -0.90
N ALA A 60 1.12 -4.96 0.18
CA ALA A 60 2.58 -4.87 0.27
C ALA A 60 3.11 -6.02 1.12
N ASN A 61 4.35 -6.44 0.94
CA ASN A 61 5.01 -7.37 1.85
C ASN A 61 5.54 -6.63 3.10
N TRP A 62 5.95 -7.36 4.14
CA TRP A 62 6.81 -6.79 5.18
C TRP A 62 8.18 -6.42 4.56
N PRO A 63 8.78 -5.25 4.88
CA PRO A 63 8.36 -4.23 5.85
C PRO A 63 7.41 -3.14 5.30
N GLY A 64 7.00 -3.23 4.04
CA GLY A 64 6.16 -2.19 3.41
C GLY A 64 4.83 -1.91 4.13
N GLN A 65 4.14 -2.95 4.62
CA GLN A 65 2.93 -2.75 5.44
C GLN A 65 3.23 -2.02 6.75
N TYR A 66 4.38 -2.28 7.36
CA TYR A 66 4.76 -1.72 8.66
C TYR A 66 4.93 -0.20 8.58
N PHE A 67 5.57 0.30 7.51
CA PHE A 67 5.77 1.73 7.33
C PHE A 67 4.45 2.48 7.11
N ILE A 68 3.55 1.94 6.29
CA ILE A 68 2.22 2.54 6.07
C ILE A 68 1.41 2.56 7.38
N ARG A 69 1.41 1.46 8.15
CA ARG A 69 0.73 1.41 9.47
C ARG A 69 1.28 2.44 10.45
N LYS A 70 2.59 2.68 10.44
CA LYS A 70 3.22 3.70 11.27
C LYS A 70 2.75 5.10 10.89
N ILE A 71 2.69 5.43 9.60
CA ILE A 71 2.17 6.70 9.09
C ILE A 71 0.72 6.91 9.56
N LEU A 72 -0.15 5.91 9.36
CA LEU A 72 -1.55 5.99 9.79
C LEU A 72 -1.70 6.13 11.30
N THR A 73 -0.91 5.38 12.08
CA THR A 73 -0.95 5.46 13.54
C THR A 73 -0.59 6.86 14.02
N HIS A 74 0.44 7.47 13.44
CA HIS A 74 0.76 8.86 13.72
C HIS A 74 -0.36 9.81 13.30
N TYR A 75 -0.91 9.67 12.09
CA TYR A 75 -2.03 10.49 11.58
C TYR A 75 -3.23 10.48 12.53
N TYR A 76 -3.70 9.31 12.97
CA TYR A 76 -4.89 9.19 13.82
C TYR A 76 -4.64 9.51 15.29
N LYS A 77 -3.53 9.04 15.86
CA LYS A 77 -3.27 9.16 17.30
C LYS A 77 -2.43 10.38 17.67
N LYS A 78 -1.94 11.14 16.69
CA LYS A 78 -1.00 12.25 16.87
C LYS A 78 0.10 11.88 17.86
N VAL A 79 0.67 10.68 17.69
CA VAL A 79 1.72 10.22 18.61
C VAL A 79 2.89 11.18 18.46
N ASP A 80 3.18 11.91 19.54
CA ASP A 80 4.30 12.85 19.65
C ASP A 80 5.62 12.06 19.66
N ILE A 81 6.08 11.71 18.46
CA ILE A 81 7.42 11.22 18.22
C ILE A 81 8.08 12.32 17.40
N GLU A 82 9.19 12.86 17.92
CA GLU A 82 9.94 13.96 17.31
C GLU A 82 10.21 13.75 15.81
N TYR A 83 10.50 12.51 15.41
CA TYR A 83 10.64 12.10 14.01
C TYR A 83 9.41 12.41 13.14
N PHE A 84 8.19 12.14 13.64
CA PHE A 84 6.95 12.33 12.88
C PHE A 84 6.40 13.74 12.95
N ASN A 85 6.71 14.52 13.97
CA ASN A 85 6.20 15.89 14.13
C ASN A 85 6.67 16.85 13.02
N SER A 86 7.73 16.48 12.29
CA SER A 86 8.21 17.21 11.11
C SER A 86 7.59 16.76 9.79
N LEU A 87 6.82 15.66 9.78
CA LEU A 87 6.26 15.08 8.56
C LEU A 87 4.94 15.74 8.19
N ILE A 88 4.89 16.30 6.98
CA ILE A 88 3.64 16.75 6.36
C ILE A 88 2.94 15.53 5.79
N VAL A 89 1.85 15.11 6.43
CA VAL A 89 1.03 13.96 6.03
C VAL A 89 -0.25 14.45 5.35
N PRO A 90 -0.57 14.00 4.11
CA PRO A 90 -1.82 14.37 3.43
C PRO A 90 -3.07 13.85 4.15
N ASP A 91 -4.19 14.57 4.06
CA ASP A 91 -5.45 14.16 4.71
C ASP A 91 -6.02 12.84 4.14
N ASN A 92 -5.84 12.63 2.83
CA ASN A 92 -6.25 11.42 2.14
C ASN A 92 -5.30 10.23 2.36
N ILE A 93 -4.29 10.35 3.25
CA ILE A 93 -3.49 9.21 3.68
C ILE A 93 -4.37 8.12 4.32
N SER A 94 -5.45 8.55 4.97
CA SER A 94 -6.40 7.70 5.68
C SER A 94 -7.17 6.74 4.76
N ASN A 95 -7.21 7.04 3.45
CA ASN A 95 -7.82 6.16 2.46
C ASN A 95 -6.98 4.90 2.21
N PHE A 96 -5.67 4.91 2.47
CA PHE A 96 -4.78 3.79 2.17
C PHE A 96 -4.70 2.83 3.36
N ILE A 97 -5.35 1.68 3.24
CA ILE A 97 -5.38 0.68 4.33
C ILE A 97 -4.49 -0.52 3.95
N PRO A 98 -3.39 -0.76 4.68
CA PRO A 98 -2.51 -1.90 4.40
C PRO A 98 -3.20 -3.20 4.80
N ILE A 99 -3.44 -4.06 3.80
CA ILE A 99 -4.01 -5.40 4.00
C ILE A 99 -2.86 -6.39 4.24
N ILE A 100 -2.99 -7.20 5.28
CA ILE A 100 -2.13 -8.36 5.50
C ILE A 100 -2.64 -9.46 4.56
N GLU A 101 -1.86 -9.81 3.54
CA GLU A 101 -2.18 -11.02 2.79
C GLU A 101 -2.11 -12.23 3.72
N SER A 102 -3.17 -13.04 3.71
CA SER A 102 -3.30 -14.29 4.45
C SER A 102 -2.23 -15.32 4.07
N LEU A 103 -1.53 -15.14 2.95
CA LEU A 103 -0.49 -16.05 2.45
C LEU A 103 0.67 -16.23 3.45
N HIS A 104 1.01 -15.19 4.21
CA HIS A 104 2.05 -15.28 5.25
C HIS A 104 1.62 -16.08 6.48
N ILE A 105 0.32 -16.26 6.71
CA ILE A 105 -0.18 -17.04 7.84
C ILE A 105 -0.13 -18.53 7.47
N SER A 106 -0.57 -18.92 6.26
CA SER A 106 -0.56 -20.32 5.83
C SER A 106 0.84 -20.91 5.61
N LEU A 107 1.82 -20.12 5.15
CA LEU A 107 3.21 -20.59 4.97
C LEU A 107 3.99 -20.78 6.28
N ASN A 108 3.47 -20.28 7.41
CA ASN A 108 4.03 -20.49 8.74
C ASN A 108 3.30 -21.60 9.54
N PHE A 109 2.32 -22.26 8.91
CA PHE A 109 1.56 -23.37 9.50
C PHE A 109 1.81 -24.71 8.78
N GLU A 110 2.95 -24.88 8.14
CA GLU A 110 3.44 -26.22 7.78
C GLU A 110 4.19 -26.82 8.99
N ASN A 111 3.44 -27.57 9.81
CA ASN A 111 3.97 -28.63 10.68
C ASN A 111 3.46 -29.97 10.17
#